data_AF-A0A955IA39-F1
#
_entry.id   AF-A0A955IA39-F1
#
_cell.length_a   1.000
_cell.length_b   1.000
_cell.length_c   1.000
_cell.angle_alpha   90.00
_cell.angle_beta   90.00
_cell.angle_gamma   90.00
#
_symmetry.space_group_name_H-M   'P 1'
#
loop_
_entity.id
_entity.type
_entity.pdbx_description
1 polymer ?
#
loop_
_entity_poly.entity_id
_entity_poly.type
_entity_poly.pdbx_seq_one_letter_code
_entity_poly.pdbx_strand_id
1 'polypeptide(L)'
;MKIKYALTILYVIYLVTLGVFLVKTDSALLSSSYLWIAYSAFLILTLPSLISKAFFSSPFIGFTSAMCFLYYPIAYGVIYFLSSFNIFEFAWLSAGFTIFTLLYWNYLVLFLLIKLKNEYLKLVFKQCIKLIPILMISLIILGLFIRQVDSVLALDYVQHQTVVTAINSGEKLCTIPNDCSNLFLQVGYSTFYHFILGTVGSFTANNLNAVFYVLDFVWLLVFGIVVYKLFIKNLKNQTYAVIGAFLTTLIFTTGAYENIFFLPQTLSFILFLIILSSNKLNFLK
;
A
#
# COMPACT_ATOMS: atom_id res chain seq x y z
N MET A 1 -22.96 -16.68 -20.69
CA MET A 1 -23.09 -15.27 -20.24
C MET A 1 -21.80 -14.88 -19.51
N LYS A 2 -21.19 -13.76 -19.93
CA LYS A 2 -19.73 -13.49 -19.84
C LYS A 2 -19.33 -13.12 -18.40
N ILE A 3 -18.41 -13.88 -17.78
CA ILE A 3 -17.83 -13.65 -16.43
C ILE A 3 -17.58 -12.17 -16.13
N LYS A 4 -17.09 -11.41 -17.12
CA LYS A 4 -16.93 -9.95 -17.07
C LYS A 4 -18.20 -9.19 -16.65
N TYR A 5 -19.36 -9.47 -17.25
CA TYR A 5 -20.60 -8.77 -16.89
C TYR A 5 -21.06 -9.14 -15.49
N ALA A 6 -20.92 -10.41 -15.09
CA ALA A 6 -21.22 -10.83 -13.72
C ALA A 6 -20.32 -10.10 -12.71
N LEU A 7 -19.01 -10.02 -12.96
CA LEU A 7 -18.06 -9.29 -12.11
C LEU A 7 -18.33 -7.77 -12.10
N THR A 8 -18.72 -7.19 -13.24
CA THR A 8 -19.07 -5.77 -13.31
C THR A 8 -20.32 -5.49 -12.49
N ILE A 9 -21.36 -6.33 -12.60
CA ILE A 9 -22.59 -6.23 -11.82
C ILE A 9 -22.30 -6.43 -10.33
N LEU A 10 -21.53 -7.45 -9.95
CA LEU A 10 -21.08 -7.68 -8.58
C LEU A 10 -20.31 -6.49 -8.02
N TYR A 11 -19.46 -5.86 -8.83
CA TYR A 11 -18.71 -4.68 -8.43
C TYR A 11 -19.60 -3.45 -8.25
N VAL A 12 -20.59 -3.25 -9.13
CA VAL A 12 -21.59 -2.18 -8.96
C VAL A 12 -22.43 -2.41 -7.70
N ILE A 13 -22.87 -3.66 -7.45
CA ILE A 13 -23.56 -4.02 -6.20
C ILE A 13 -22.66 -3.71 -5.00
N TYR A 14 -21.37 -4.09 -5.06
CA TYR A 14 -20.39 -3.76 -4.04
C TYR A 14 -20.31 -2.25 -3.79
N LEU A 15 -20.20 -1.42 -4.84
CA LEU A 15 -20.16 0.04 -4.71
C LEU A 15 -21.42 0.60 -4.04
N VAL A 16 -22.59 0.08 -4.40
CA VAL A 16 -23.87 0.48 -3.79
C VAL A 16 -23.90 0.07 -2.31
N THR A 17 -23.53 -1.17 -1.99
CA THR A 17 -23.48 -1.63 -0.60
C THR A 17 -22.45 -0.86 0.22
N LEU A 18 -21.31 -0.53 -0.36
CA LEU A 18 -20.28 0.28 0.28
C LEU A 18 -20.82 1.69 0.54
N GLY A 19 -21.46 2.33 -0.44
CA GLY A 19 -22.08 3.64 -0.25
C GLY A 19 -23.16 3.64 0.85
N VAL A 20 -24.02 2.62 0.88
CA VAL A 20 -25.04 2.46 1.94
C VAL A 20 -24.38 2.24 3.31
N PHE A 21 -23.33 1.43 3.37
CA PHE A 21 -22.57 1.18 4.59
C PHE A 21 -21.90 2.45 5.12
N LEU A 22 -21.24 3.23 4.24
CA LEU A 22 -20.60 4.50 4.60
C LEU A 22 -21.60 5.55 5.13
N VAL A 23 -22.85 5.52 4.66
CA VAL A 23 -23.90 6.46 5.12
C VAL A 23 -24.53 6.00 6.44
N LYS A 24 -24.64 4.70 6.69
CA LYS A 24 -25.37 4.14 7.84
C LYS A 24 -24.49 3.81 9.05
N THR A 25 -23.20 3.61 8.85
CA THR A 25 -22.29 3.24 9.94
C THR A 25 -21.71 4.50 10.59
N ASP A 26 -21.68 4.52 11.91
CA ASP A 26 -20.98 5.57 12.66
C ASP A 26 -19.52 5.65 12.20
N SER A 27 -19.10 6.85 11.81
CA SER A 27 -17.74 7.16 11.36
C SER A 27 -16.65 6.69 12.34
N ALA A 28 -16.93 6.69 13.66
CA ALA A 28 -16.00 6.20 14.68
C ALA A 28 -15.84 4.67 14.66
N LEU A 29 -16.94 3.94 14.40
CA LEU A 29 -16.93 2.48 14.24
C LEU A 29 -16.28 2.04 12.92
N LEU A 30 -16.50 2.82 11.86
CA LEU A 30 -15.88 2.56 10.56
C LEU A 30 -14.36 2.76 10.60
N SER A 31 -13.91 3.88 11.14
CA SER A 31 -12.49 4.25 11.20
C SER A 31 -11.62 3.36 12.09
N SER A 32 -12.24 2.67 13.06
CA SER A 32 -11.59 1.68 13.93
C SER A 32 -11.68 0.24 13.40
N SER A 33 -12.42 0.00 12.32
CA SER A 33 -12.57 -1.34 11.74
C SER A 33 -11.32 -1.76 10.96
N TYR A 34 -10.65 -2.82 11.40
CA TYR A 34 -9.51 -3.42 10.67
C TYR A 34 -9.84 -3.76 9.21
N LEU A 35 -11.09 -4.11 8.90
CA LEU A 35 -11.53 -4.38 7.53
C LEU A 35 -11.50 -3.10 6.67
N TRP A 36 -11.99 -1.99 7.23
CA TRP A 36 -11.97 -0.70 6.55
C TRP A 36 -10.55 -0.17 6.37
N ILE A 37 -9.70 -0.35 7.39
CA ILE A 37 -8.28 0.01 7.34
C ILE A 37 -7.56 -0.82 6.26
N ALA A 38 -7.80 -2.13 6.22
CA ALA A 38 -7.23 -3.01 5.18
C ALA A 38 -7.71 -2.64 3.77
N TYR A 39 -8.99 -2.30 3.62
CA TYR A 39 -9.52 -1.81 2.36
C TYR A 39 -8.87 -0.49 1.93
N SER A 40 -8.70 0.45 2.85
CA SER A 40 -8.08 1.76 2.60
C SER A 40 -6.59 1.63 2.24
N ALA A 41 -5.86 0.80 2.98
CA ALA A 41 -4.47 0.46 2.65
C ALA A 41 -4.38 -0.19 1.26
N PHE A 42 -5.26 -1.15 0.96
CA PHE A 42 -5.28 -1.79 -0.36
C PHE A 42 -5.57 -0.80 -1.49
N LEU A 43 -6.55 0.09 -1.32
CA LEU A 43 -6.88 1.17 -2.25
C LEU A 43 -5.63 2.00 -2.59
N ILE A 44 -4.98 2.52 -1.55
CA ILE A 44 -3.83 3.40 -1.67
C ILE A 44 -2.65 2.65 -2.31
N LEU A 45 -2.33 1.45 -1.86
CA LEU A 45 -1.17 0.72 -2.38
C LEU A 45 -1.37 0.21 -3.82
N THR A 46 -2.62 0.02 -4.27
CA THR A 46 -2.91 -0.45 -5.63
C THR A 46 -3.21 0.65 -6.63
N LEU A 47 -3.56 1.86 -6.18
CA LEU A 47 -3.87 2.99 -7.06
C LEU A 47 -2.75 3.28 -8.08
N PRO A 48 -1.45 3.35 -7.69
CA PRO A 48 -0.36 3.58 -8.66
C PRO A 48 -0.31 2.52 -9.77
N SER A 49 -0.58 1.27 -9.42
CA SER A 49 -0.61 0.15 -10.37
C SER A 49 -1.79 0.27 -11.34
N LEU A 50 -2.95 0.75 -10.86
CA LEU A 50 -4.12 1.01 -11.69
C LEU A 50 -3.89 2.17 -12.66
N ILE A 51 -3.33 3.29 -12.18
CA ILE A 51 -2.96 4.45 -13.02
C ILE A 51 -1.99 3.99 -14.11
N SER A 52 -0.94 3.29 -13.70
CA SER A 52 0.07 2.71 -14.60
C SER A 52 -0.56 1.85 -15.70
N LYS A 53 -1.51 0.99 -15.34
CA LYS A 53 -2.18 0.11 -16.31
C LYS A 53 -3.17 0.85 -17.22
N ALA A 54 -3.95 1.77 -16.65
CA ALA A 54 -5.03 2.44 -17.35
C ALA A 54 -4.53 3.45 -18.38
N PHE A 55 -3.54 4.28 -18.01
CA PHE A 55 -3.05 5.39 -18.84
C PHE A 55 -1.84 5.02 -19.69
N PHE A 56 -0.88 4.29 -19.11
CA PHE A 56 0.38 3.98 -19.80
C PHE A 56 0.37 2.62 -20.48
N SER A 57 -0.73 1.86 -20.37
CA SER A 57 -0.85 0.47 -20.86
C SER A 57 0.24 -0.48 -20.38
N SER A 58 0.97 -0.10 -19.33
CA SER A 58 2.15 -0.81 -18.85
C SER A 58 1.77 -2.01 -17.97
N PRO A 59 2.72 -2.83 -17.49
CA PRO A 59 2.44 -3.86 -16.49
C PRO A 59 1.93 -3.28 -15.18
N PHE A 60 1.09 -4.05 -14.45
CA PHE A 60 0.63 -3.68 -13.10
C PHE A 60 1.78 -3.56 -12.09
N ILE A 61 2.86 -4.30 -12.32
CA ILE A 61 4.06 -4.28 -11.48
C ILE A 61 5.24 -3.99 -12.41
N GLY A 62 5.82 -2.80 -12.30
CA GLY A 62 7.03 -2.41 -13.01
C GLY A 62 7.44 -0.97 -12.73
N PHE A 63 8.42 -0.47 -13.48
CA PHE A 63 8.93 0.89 -13.31
C PHE A 63 7.83 1.98 -13.35
N THR A 64 6.90 1.91 -14.31
CA THR A 64 5.81 2.89 -14.41
C THR A 64 4.88 2.86 -13.19
N SER A 65 4.58 1.67 -12.64
CA SER A 65 3.76 1.59 -11.42
C SER A 65 4.49 2.14 -10.20
N ALA A 66 5.81 1.93 -10.11
CA ALA A 66 6.64 2.53 -9.07
C ALA A 66 6.64 4.06 -9.17
N MET A 67 6.79 4.62 -10.37
CA MET A 67 6.74 6.07 -10.59
C MET A 67 5.36 6.67 -10.29
N CYS A 68 4.27 5.93 -10.53
CA CYS A 68 2.93 6.39 -10.20
C CYS A 68 2.70 6.57 -8.68
N PHE A 69 3.56 6.05 -7.80
CA PHE A 69 3.47 6.36 -6.37
C PHE A 69 3.81 7.82 -6.05
N LEU A 70 4.44 8.56 -6.98
CA LEU A 70 4.62 10.02 -6.87
C LEU A 70 3.29 10.77 -6.80
N TYR A 71 2.17 10.12 -7.13
CA TYR A 71 0.82 10.65 -6.91
C TYR A 71 0.62 11.20 -5.48
N TYR A 72 1.09 10.48 -4.44
CA TYR A 72 0.92 10.88 -3.04
C TYR A 72 1.71 12.13 -2.63
N PRO A 73 3.05 12.20 -2.82
CA PRO A 73 3.80 13.42 -2.53
C PRO A 73 3.32 14.62 -3.34
N ILE A 74 2.97 14.43 -4.62
CA ILE A 74 2.48 15.51 -5.47
C ILE A 74 1.15 16.04 -4.93
N ALA A 75 0.20 15.15 -4.61
CA ALA A 75 -1.08 15.54 -4.07
C ALA A 75 -0.96 16.28 -2.73
N TYR A 76 -0.13 15.77 -1.82
CA TYR A 76 0.13 16.43 -0.55
C TYR A 76 0.74 17.83 -0.76
N GLY A 77 1.73 17.97 -1.65
CA GLY A 77 2.33 19.26 -1.98
C GLY A 77 1.32 20.25 -2.54
N VAL A 78 0.38 19.80 -3.38
CA VAL A 78 -0.71 20.63 -3.89
C VAL A 78 -1.66 21.06 -2.77
N ILE A 79 -2.06 20.14 -1.88
CA ILE A 79 -2.93 20.45 -0.74
C ILE A 79 -2.27 21.51 0.15
N TYR A 80 -1.01 21.29 0.53
CA TYR A 80 -0.24 22.21 1.37
C TYR A 80 -0.11 23.60 0.73
N PHE A 81 0.21 23.65 -0.56
CA PHE A 81 0.30 24.90 -1.31
C PHE A 81 -1.05 25.63 -1.36
N LEU A 82 -2.15 24.92 -1.63
CA LEU A 82 -3.48 25.52 -1.66
C LEU A 82 -3.93 26.02 -0.27
N SER A 83 -3.63 25.28 0.80
CA SER A 83 -3.95 25.73 2.16
C SER A 83 -3.13 26.96 2.58
N SER A 84 -1.92 27.13 2.03
CA SER A 84 -1.05 28.28 2.37
C SER A 84 -1.64 29.65 1.97
N PHE A 85 -2.61 29.66 1.05
CA PHE A 85 -3.35 30.88 0.69
C PHE A 85 -4.44 31.26 1.71
N ASN A 86 -4.67 30.45 2.75
CA ASN A 86 -5.74 30.63 3.74
C ASN A 86 -7.16 30.73 3.16
N ILE A 87 -7.37 30.25 1.92
CA ILE A 87 -8.67 30.21 1.26
C ILE A 87 -9.46 28.97 1.71
N PHE A 88 -8.77 27.85 1.88
CA PHE A 88 -9.34 26.58 2.30
C PHE A 88 -8.53 26.00 3.45
N GLU A 89 -9.23 25.46 4.45
CA GLU A 89 -8.58 24.73 5.53
C GLU A 89 -7.91 23.46 5.00
N PHE A 90 -6.72 23.15 5.51
CA PHE A 90 -5.97 21.95 5.16
C PHE A 90 -6.81 20.68 5.35
N ALA A 91 -7.55 20.60 6.45
CA ALA A 91 -8.43 19.46 6.77
C ALA A 91 -9.49 19.24 5.67
N TRP A 92 -10.06 20.33 5.13
CA TRP A 92 -11.10 20.26 4.10
C TRP A 92 -10.53 19.80 2.75
N LEU A 93 -9.38 20.34 2.36
CA LEU A 93 -8.66 19.92 1.15
C LEU A 93 -8.19 18.46 1.25
N SER A 94 -7.68 18.04 2.41
CA SER A 94 -7.26 16.67 2.68
C SER A 94 -8.44 15.69 2.58
N ALA A 95 -9.57 16.00 3.23
CA ALA A 95 -10.79 15.19 3.12
C ALA A 95 -11.31 15.10 1.68
N GLY A 96 -11.28 16.22 0.93
CA GLY A 96 -11.62 16.24 -0.48
C GLY A 96 -10.73 15.32 -1.32
N PHE A 97 -9.43 15.31 -1.05
CA PHE A 97 -8.47 14.43 -1.71
C PHE A 97 -8.68 12.96 -1.37
N THR A 98 -8.99 12.63 -0.12
CA THR A 98 -9.37 11.27 0.32
C THR A 98 -10.57 10.77 -0.49
N ILE A 99 -11.64 11.57 -0.58
CA ILE A 99 -12.84 11.24 -1.36
C ILE A 99 -12.51 11.09 -2.85
N PHE A 100 -11.76 12.03 -3.42
CA PHE A 100 -11.32 11.96 -4.81
C PHE A 100 -10.53 10.69 -5.09
N THR A 101 -9.58 10.33 -4.23
CA THR A 101 -8.74 9.14 -4.35
C THR A 101 -9.60 7.87 -4.34
N LEU A 102 -10.60 7.79 -3.46
CA LEU A 102 -11.57 6.69 -3.41
C LEU A 102 -12.35 6.58 -4.72
N LEU A 103 -12.95 7.68 -5.19
CA LEU A 103 -13.75 7.71 -6.41
C LEU A 103 -12.89 7.35 -7.64
N TYR A 104 -11.69 7.91 -7.71
CA TYR A 104 -10.76 7.70 -8.80
C TYR A 104 -10.31 6.25 -8.90
N TRP A 105 -9.97 5.62 -7.77
CA TRP A 105 -9.65 4.20 -7.76
C TRP A 105 -10.80 3.34 -8.26
N ASN A 106 -12.02 3.59 -7.77
CA ASN A 106 -13.19 2.81 -8.17
C ASN A 106 -13.50 2.99 -9.66
N TYR A 107 -13.34 4.21 -10.18
CA TYR A 107 -13.43 4.49 -11.61
C TYR A 107 -12.41 3.69 -12.43
N LEU A 108 -11.14 3.67 -12.02
CA LEU A 108 -10.09 2.94 -12.74
C LEU A 108 -10.32 1.42 -12.74
N VAL A 109 -10.80 0.86 -11.63
CA VAL A 109 -11.16 -0.56 -11.56
C VAL A 109 -12.30 -0.87 -12.52
N LEU A 110 -13.36 -0.07 -12.52
CA LEU A 110 -14.49 -0.24 -13.42
C LEU A 110 -14.04 -0.15 -14.90
N PHE A 111 -13.22 0.86 -15.21
CA PHE A 111 -12.63 1.04 -16.54
C PHE A 111 -11.83 -0.20 -16.99
N LEU A 112 -10.99 -0.76 -16.11
CA LEU A 112 -10.21 -1.95 -16.42
C LEU A 112 -11.08 -3.20 -16.56
N LEU A 113 -12.09 -3.40 -15.71
CA LEU A 113 -13.05 -4.50 -15.84
C LEU A 113 -13.76 -4.45 -17.18
N ILE A 114 -14.13 -3.26 -17.67
CA ILE A 114 -14.73 -3.05 -18.98
C ILE A 114 -13.73 -3.30 -20.11
N LYS A 115 -12.43 -3.01 -19.93
CA LYS A 115 -11.42 -3.22 -20.98
C LYS A 115 -10.92 -4.67 -21.07
N LEU A 116 -10.99 -5.44 -19.99
CA LEU A 116 -10.43 -6.79 -19.92
C LEU A 116 -11.23 -7.84 -20.71
N LYS A 117 -10.49 -8.78 -21.33
CA LYS A 117 -11.04 -9.98 -21.97
C LYS A 117 -11.35 -11.06 -20.91
N ASN A 118 -12.41 -11.85 -21.11
CA ASN A 118 -12.82 -12.92 -20.18
C ASN A 118 -11.72 -13.94 -19.87
N GLU A 119 -10.88 -14.26 -20.86
CA GLU A 119 -9.78 -15.22 -20.70
C GLU A 119 -8.75 -14.75 -19.67
N TYR A 120 -8.46 -13.44 -19.67
CA TYR A 120 -7.55 -12.82 -18.72
C TYR A 120 -8.10 -12.91 -17.29
N LEU A 121 -9.41 -12.71 -17.10
CA LEU A 121 -10.05 -12.83 -15.78
C LEU A 121 -9.93 -14.24 -15.19
N LYS A 122 -10.13 -15.28 -16.00
CA LYS A 122 -9.92 -16.67 -15.57
C LYS A 122 -8.47 -16.93 -15.15
N LEU A 123 -7.53 -16.36 -15.89
CA LEU A 123 -6.10 -16.50 -15.62
C LEU A 123 -5.71 -15.80 -14.30
N VAL A 124 -6.26 -14.61 -14.03
CA VAL A 124 -6.08 -13.89 -12.75
C VAL A 124 -6.62 -14.71 -11.59
N PHE A 125 -7.85 -15.24 -11.68
CA PHE A 125 -8.43 -16.08 -10.61
C PHE A 125 -7.56 -17.30 -10.31
N LYS A 126 -7.07 -17.99 -11.35
CA LYS A 126 -6.18 -19.14 -11.19
C LYS A 126 -4.85 -18.75 -10.54
N GLN A 127 -4.36 -17.53 -10.77
CA GLN A 127 -3.17 -17.02 -10.10
C GLN A 127 -3.44 -16.65 -8.64
N CYS A 128 -4.59 -16.06 -8.29
CA CYS A 128 -4.93 -15.74 -6.90
C CYS A 128 -4.92 -16.96 -5.99
N ILE A 129 -5.44 -18.10 -6.46
CA ILE A 129 -5.41 -19.37 -5.71
C ILE A 129 -3.97 -19.81 -5.41
N LYS A 130 -3.04 -19.57 -6.35
CA LYS A 130 -1.61 -19.90 -6.16
C LYS A 130 -0.90 -18.98 -5.16
N LEU A 131 -1.52 -17.88 -4.75
CA LEU A 131 -0.98 -16.96 -3.74
C LEU A 131 -1.41 -17.33 -2.31
N ILE A 132 -2.36 -18.26 -2.14
CA ILE A 132 -2.82 -18.72 -0.81
C ILE A 132 -1.66 -19.19 0.08
N PRO A 133 -0.69 -20.00 -0.41
CA PRO A 133 0.45 -20.41 0.41
C PRO A 133 1.28 -19.24 0.91
N ILE A 134 1.46 -18.20 0.09
CA ILE A 134 2.20 -16.98 0.46
C ILE A 134 1.46 -16.21 1.55
N LEU A 135 0.12 -16.17 1.47
CA LEU A 135 -0.72 -15.54 2.48
C LEU A 135 -0.64 -16.29 3.82
N MET A 136 -0.68 -17.62 3.80
CA MET A 136 -0.50 -18.45 5.00
C MET A 136 0.89 -18.26 5.62
N ILE A 137 1.93 -18.24 4.80
CA ILE A 137 3.32 -17.98 5.21
C ILE A 137 3.44 -16.61 5.90
N SER A 138 2.85 -15.58 5.29
CA SER A 138 2.89 -14.21 5.83
C SER A 138 2.23 -14.16 7.21
N LEU A 139 1.07 -14.81 7.37
CA LEU A 139 0.39 -14.95 8.67
C LEU A 139 1.24 -15.65 9.72
N ILE A 140 1.94 -16.73 9.35
CA ILE A 140 2.81 -17.48 10.27
C ILE A 140 3.98 -16.62 10.73
N ILE A 141 4.68 -15.93 9.82
CA ILE A 141 5.82 -15.06 10.15
C ILE A 141 5.36 -13.92 11.08
N LEU A 142 4.22 -13.30 10.79
CA LEU A 142 3.64 -12.24 11.62
C LEU A 142 3.27 -12.72 13.02
N GLY A 143 2.65 -13.90 13.12
CA GLY A 143 2.26 -14.47 14.40
C GLY A 143 3.45 -14.88 15.27
N LEU A 144 4.58 -15.26 14.65
CA LEU A 144 5.76 -15.76 15.38
C LEU A 144 6.74 -14.68 15.82
N PHE A 145 6.95 -13.63 15.02
CA PHE A 145 8.08 -12.71 15.23
C PHE A 145 7.68 -11.25 15.44
N ILE A 146 6.53 -10.84 14.90
CA ILE A 146 6.23 -9.41 14.76
C ILE A 146 5.63 -8.79 16.01
N ARG A 147 5.03 -9.59 16.90
CA ARG A 147 4.15 -9.10 17.98
C ARG A 147 4.59 -9.49 19.36
N GLN A 148 5.79 -9.02 19.74
CA GLN A 148 6.12 -8.83 21.14
C GLN A 148 5.88 -7.35 21.48
N VAL A 149 5.06 -7.09 22.51
CA VAL A 149 4.59 -5.75 22.91
C VAL A 149 5.76 -4.85 23.35
N ASP A 150 6.88 -5.46 23.74
CA ASP A 150 8.14 -4.78 24.12
C ASP A 150 9.15 -4.66 22.96
N SER A 151 8.72 -4.85 21.71
CA SER A 151 9.64 -4.89 20.56
C SER A 151 10.07 -3.50 20.07
N VAL A 152 11.22 -3.49 19.40
CA VAL A 152 11.85 -2.36 18.70
C VAL A 152 10.87 -1.56 17.80
N LEU A 153 9.75 -2.16 17.37
CA LEU A 153 8.72 -1.48 16.58
C LEU A 153 7.92 -0.42 17.35
N ALA A 154 7.84 -0.51 18.67
CA ALA A 154 7.10 0.50 19.44
C ALA A 154 7.73 1.89 19.28
N LEU A 155 9.07 1.97 19.26
CA LEU A 155 9.77 3.23 19.03
C LEU A 155 9.62 3.70 17.57
N ASP A 156 9.76 2.80 16.60
CA ASP A 156 9.60 3.08 15.16
C ASP A 156 8.18 3.62 14.86
N TYR A 157 7.14 2.99 15.44
CA TYR A 157 5.76 3.44 15.31
C TYR A 157 5.53 4.83 15.90
N VAL A 158 6.04 5.10 17.10
CA VAL A 158 5.90 6.42 17.74
C VAL A 158 6.57 7.50 16.88
N GLN A 159 7.75 7.21 16.32
CA GLN A 159 8.46 8.11 15.42
C GLN A 159 7.65 8.38 14.14
N HIS A 160 7.17 7.34 13.46
CA HIS A 160 6.37 7.47 12.25
C HIS A 160 5.00 8.13 12.51
N GLN A 161 4.36 7.84 13.64
CA GLN A 161 3.11 8.44 14.06
C GLN A 161 3.26 9.95 14.28
N THR A 162 4.35 10.38 14.90
CA THR A 162 4.63 11.80 15.16
C THR A 162 4.69 12.59 13.84
N VAL A 163 5.41 12.06 12.85
CA VAL A 163 5.56 12.71 11.54
C VAL A 163 4.22 12.77 10.81
N VAL A 164 3.46 11.68 10.80
CA VAL A 164 2.16 11.65 10.10
C VAL A 164 1.14 12.58 10.76
N THR A 165 1.16 12.68 12.09
CA THR A 165 0.29 13.62 12.82
C THR A 165 0.60 15.07 12.42
N ALA A 166 1.88 15.42 12.29
CA ALA A 166 2.30 16.75 11.82
C ALA A 166 1.96 17.00 10.33
N ILE A 167 2.07 15.97 9.48
CA ILE A 167 1.64 16.04 8.08
C ILE A 167 0.13 16.30 7.99
N ASN A 168 -0.66 15.59 8.79
CA ASN A 168 -2.12 15.67 8.76
C ASN A 168 -2.68 16.91 9.47
N SER A 169 -1.91 17.57 10.35
CA SER A 169 -2.27 18.89 10.89
C SER A 169 -2.07 20.01 9.86
N GLY A 170 -1.25 19.78 8.82
CA GLY A 170 -0.96 20.78 7.80
C GLY A 170 -0.04 21.91 8.26
N GLU A 171 0.51 21.83 9.47
CA GLU A 171 1.36 22.88 10.03
C GLU A 171 2.74 22.93 9.37
N LYS A 172 3.24 21.78 8.90
CA LYS A 172 4.59 21.63 8.36
C LYS A 172 4.60 20.66 7.18
N LEU A 173 5.48 20.94 6.21
CA LEU A 173 5.70 20.09 5.02
C LEU A 173 6.35 18.74 5.34
N CYS A 174 7.05 18.65 6.48
CA CYS A 174 7.75 17.45 6.94
C CYS A 174 8.66 16.84 5.86
N THR A 175 9.43 17.65 5.15
CA THR A 175 10.26 17.15 4.04
C THR A 175 11.62 16.62 4.48
N ILE A 176 12.14 17.13 5.60
CA ILE A 176 13.39 16.68 6.23
C ILE A 176 13.13 16.23 7.69
N PRO A 177 13.95 15.32 8.25
CA PRO A 177 13.68 14.70 9.55
C PRO A 177 13.35 15.69 10.67
N ASN A 178 14.15 16.75 10.78
CA ASN A 178 14.04 17.73 11.86
C ASN A 178 12.89 18.74 11.68
N ASP A 179 12.17 18.71 10.55
CA ASP A 179 10.97 19.56 10.40
C ASP A 179 9.90 19.13 11.39
N CYS A 180 9.68 17.82 11.52
CA CYS A 180 8.52 17.25 12.19
C CYS A 180 8.84 16.29 13.33
N SER A 181 10.07 15.78 13.43
CA SER A 181 10.47 14.97 14.58
C SER A 181 11.99 14.96 14.77
N ASN A 182 12.44 15.44 15.93
CA ASN A 182 13.84 15.32 16.35
C ASN A 182 14.23 13.88 16.75
N LEU A 183 13.28 12.94 16.71
CA LEU A 183 13.51 11.54 17.08
C LEU A 183 14.15 10.73 15.94
N PHE A 184 14.13 11.22 14.69
CA PHE A 184 14.79 10.53 13.57
C PHE A 184 16.28 10.89 13.50
N LEU A 185 17.14 9.88 13.56
CA LEU A 185 18.48 9.97 12.98
C LEU A 185 18.31 10.15 11.46
N GLN A 186 19.12 11.00 10.82
CA GLN A 186 18.99 11.37 9.38
C GLN A 186 18.88 10.16 8.41
N VAL A 187 19.31 8.96 8.81
CA VAL A 187 19.42 7.76 7.98
C VAL A 187 18.09 6.97 7.86
N GLY A 188 17.05 7.31 8.63
CA GLY A 188 15.77 6.56 8.68
C GLY A 188 14.54 7.29 8.16
N TYR A 189 14.66 8.58 7.83
CA TYR A 189 13.52 9.40 7.46
C TYR A 189 13.17 9.23 5.97
N SER A 190 11.97 8.71 5.69
CA SER A 190 11.43 8.62 4.34
C SER A 190 10.14 9.40 4.22
N THR A 191 10.27 10.67 3.86
CA THR A 191 9.17 11.59 3.54
C THR A 191 8.12 10.94 2.63
N PHE A 192 8.60 10.18 1.64
CA PHE A 192 7.75 9.47 0.69
C PHE A 192 6.85 8.42 1.35
N TYR A 193 7.39 7.63 2.27
CA TYR A 193 6.61 6.67 3.05
C TYR A 193 5.58 7.40 3.92
N HIS A 194 5.97 8.49 4.58
CA HIS A 194 5.08 9.25 5.46
C HIS A 194 3.90 9.89 4.71
N PHE A 195 4.06 10.30 3.46
CA PHE A 195 2.92 10.77 2.65
C PHE A 195 1.92 9.66 2.31
N ILE A 196 2.41 8.46 2.00
CA ILE A 196 1.56 7.30 1.78
C ILE A 196 0.83 6.95 3.07
N LEU A 197 1.55 6.89 4.19
CA LEU A 197 0.99 6.59 5.51
C LEU A 197 -0.01 7.64 5.98
N GLY A 198 0.27 8.93 5.77
CA GLY A 198 -0.67 10.03 6.07
C GLY A 198 -1.93 9.95 5.23
N THR A 199 -1.81 9.57 3.95
CA THR A 199 -2.97 9.28 3.12
C THR A 199 -3.78 8.12 3.69
N VAL A 200 -3.15 7.01 4.11
CA VAL A 200 -3.88 5.89 4.76
C VAL A 200 -4.55 6.34 6.05
N GLY A 201 -3.85 7.09 6.90
CA GLY A 201 -4.38 7.64 8.15
C GLY A 201 -5.59 8.54 7.95
N SER A 202 -5.64 9.32 6.87
CA SER A 202 -6.79 10.17 6.54
C SER A 202 -8.08 9.37 6.30
N PHE A 203 -7.98 8.15 5.75
CA PHE A 203 -9.13 7.27 5.53
C PHE A 203 -9.64 6.62 6.83
N THR A 204 -8.82 6.60 7.89
CA THR A 204 -9.07 5.82 9.10
C THR A 204 -9.16 6.71 10.34
N ALA A 205 -9.59 7.97 10.15
CA ALA A 205 -9.69 8.99 11.19
C ALA A 205 -8.43 9.08 12.09
N ASN A 206 -7.25 8.93 11.49
CA ASN A 206 -5.95 8.97 12.16
C ASN A 206 -5.71 7.88 13.22
N ASN A 207 -6.42 6.73 13.16
CA ASN A 207 -6.08 5.55 13.96
C ASN A 207 -4.80 4.86 13.44
N LEU A 208 -3.65 5.50 13.63
CA LEU A 208 -2.38 5.09 13.05
C LEU A 208 -1.86 3.77 13.61
N ASN A 209 -2.15 3.44 14.86
CA ASN A 209 -1.78 2.15 15.45
C ASN A 209 -2.40 0.97 14.71
N ALA A 210 -3.71 1.05 14.43
CA ALA A 210 -4.39 0.02 13.66
C ALA A 210 -3.95 0.01 12.19
N VAL A 211 -3.58 1.17 11.63
CA VAL A 211 -2.98 1.28 10.29
C VAL A 211 -1.64 0.55 10.23
N PHE A 212 -0.72 0.78 11.17
CA PHE A 212 0.57 0.07 11.22
C PHE A 212 0.37 -1.44 11.28
N TYR A 213 -0.52 -1.90 12.17
CA TYR A 213 -0.87 -3.31 12.31
C TYR A 213 -1.30 -3.96 10.99
N VAL A 214 -2.14 -3.25 10.22
CA VAL A 214 -2.63 -3.73 8.93
C VAL A 214 -1.54 -3.65 7.86
N LEU A 215 -0.77 -2.58 7.84
CA LEU A 215 0.29 -2.38 6.86
C LEU A 215 1.39 -3.43 7.00
N ASP A 216 1.78 -3.83 8.22
CA ASP A 216 2.75 -4.91 8.41
C ASP A 216 2.30 -6.21 7.74
N PHE A 217 1.00 -6.52 7.83
CA PHE A 217 0.42 -7.66 7.14
C PHE A 217 0.44 -7.49 5.62
N VAL A 218 -0.03 -6.35 5.13
CA VAL A 218 -0.17 -6.09 3.70
C VAL A 218 1.19 -6.00 3.00
N TRP A 219 2.16 -5.33 3.61
CA TRP A 219 3.51 -5.18 3.05
C TRP A 219 4.21 -6.51 2.95
N LEU A 220 4.14 -7.33 3.99
CA LEU A 220 4.74 -8.67 3.99
C LEU A 220 4.13 -9.56 2.90
N LEU A 221 2.81 -9.49 2.74
CA LEU A 221 2.10 -10.21 1.69
C LEU A 221 2.55 -9.76 0.30
N VAL A 222 2.57 -8.45 0.04
CA VAL A 222 2.99 -7.90 -1.26
C VAL A 222 4.44 -8.26 -1.55
N PHE A 223 5.32 -8.14 -0.56
CA PHE A 223 6.72 -8.53 -0.66
C PHE A 223 6.86 -10.01 -1.05
N GLY A 224 6.20 -10.90 -0.31
CA GLY A 224 6.21 -12.34 -0.59
C GLY A 224 5.71 -12.68 -1.98
N ILE A 225 4.66 -11.99 -2.47
CA ILE A 225 4.14 -12.16 -3.83
C ILE A 225 5.17 -11.74 -4.89
N VAL A 226 5.84 -10.60 -4.71
CA VAL A 226 6.85 -10.10 -5.65
C VAL A 226 8.04 -11.06 -5.69
N VAL A 227 8.55 -11.48 -4.53
CA VAL A 227 9.66 -12.44 -4.43
C VAL A 227 9.29 -13.78 -5.06
N TYR A 228 8.10 -14.30 -4.77
CA TYR A 228 7.61 -15.54 -5.39
C TYR A 228 7.58 -15.42 -6.92
N LYS A 229 7.08 -14.30 -7.47
CA LYS A 229 7.06 -14.06 -8.91
C LYS A 229 8.47 -14.03 -9.52
N LEU A 230 9.44 -13.47 -8.81
CA LEU A 230 10.84 -13.49 -9.23
C LEU A 230 11.40 -14.92 -9.22
N PHE A 231 11.16 -15.68 -8.17
CA PHE A 231 11.66 -17.05 -8.09
C PHE A 231 10.98 -18.00 -9.05
N ILE A 232 9.66 -17.94 -9.25
CA ILE A 232 8.99 -18.83 -10.20
C ILE A 232 9.43 -18.56 -11.64
N LYS A 233 9.75 -17.30 -11.97
CA LYS A 233 10.29 -16.90 -13.29
C LYS A 233 11.65 -17.52 -13.55
N ASN A 234 12.51 -17.60 -12.54
CA ASN A 234 13.89 -18.07 -12.67
C ASN A 234 14.05 -19.58 -12.43
N LEU A 235 13.45 -20.11 -11.36
CA LEU A 235 13.60 -21.50 -10.93
C LEU A 235 12.66 -22.46 -11.69
N LYS A 236 11.56 -21.95 -12.26
CA LYS A 236 10.51 -22.73 -12.96
C LYS A 236 9.91 -23.89 -12.13
N ASN A 237 10.14 -23.91 -10.81
CA ASN A 237 9.63 -24.91 -9.87
C ASN A 237 8.82 -24.20 -8.78
N GLN A 238 7.56 -24.62 -8.60
CA GLN A 238 6.63 -23.98 -7.66
C GLN A 238 7.05 -24.19 -6.20
N THR A 239 7.47 -25.40 -5.83
CA THR A 239 7.87 -25.73 -4.46
C THR A 239 9.09 -24.90 -4.03
N TYR A 240 10.13 -24.86 -4.87
CA TYR A 240 11.32 -24.06 -4.56
C TYR A 240 11.04 -22.56 -4.59
N ALA A 241 10.13 -22.08 -5.45
CA ALA A 241 9.74 -20.68 -5.45
C ALA A 241 8.98 -20.29 -4.17
N VAL A 242 8.11 -21.17 -3.65
CA VAL A 242 7.41 -20.95 -2.38
C VAL A 242 8.38 -20.98 -1.20
N ILE A 243 9.26 -21.98 -1.12
CA ILE A 243 10.26 -22.09 -0.05
C ILE A 243 11.22 -20.90 -0.09
N GLY A 244 11.71 -20.53 -1.27
CA GLY A 244 12.57 -19.36 -1.42
C GLY A 244 11.86 -18.08 -0.96
N ALA A 245 10.61 -17.89 -1.37
CA ALA A 245 9.82 -16.73 -0.96
C ALA A 245 9.61 -16.72 0.56
N PHE A 246 9.32 -17.86 1.18
CA PHE A 246 9.25 -18.02 2.63
C PHE A 246 10.55 -17.56 3.30
N LEU A 247 11.68 -18.15 2.93
CA LEU A 247 12.97 -17.87 3.56
C LEU A 247 13.41 -16.41 3.35
N THR A 248 13.19 -15.85 2.16
CA THR A 248 13.51 -14.45 1.88
C THR A 248 12.63 -13.50 2.68
N THR A 249 11.34 -13.80 2.78
CA THR A 249 10.39 -13.03 3.59
C THR A 249 10.74 -13.12 5.06
N LEU A 250 11.13 -14.30 5.55
CA LEU A 250 11.57 -14.51 6.92
C LEU A 250 12.84 -13.71 7.22
N ILE A 251 13.91 -13.89 6.44
CA ILE A 251 15.20 -13.19 6.64
C ILE A 251 15.03 -11.68 6.54
N PHE A 252 14.28 -11.20 5.54
CA PHE A 252 14.01 -9.78 5.39
C PHE A 252 13.26 -9.24 6.61
N THR A 253 12.28 -9.98 7.10
CA THR A 253 11.52 -9.58 8.28
C THR A 253 12.41 -9.53 9.51
N THR A 254 13.13 -10.62 9.82
CA THR A 254 13.99 -10.67 11.00
C THR A 254 15.14 -9.65 10.95
N GLY A 255 15.72 -9.41 9.77
CA GLY A 255 16.79 -8.41 9.62
C GLY A 255 16.29 -6.96 9.67
N ALA A 256 15.09 -6.68 9.17
CA ALA A 256 14.48 -5.36 9.27
C ALA A 256 14.01 -5.06 10.71
N TYR A 257 13.69 -6.09 11.49
CA TYR A 257 13.40 -6.01 12.93
C TYR A 257 14.61 -5.55 13.76
N GLU A 258 15.81 -6.03 13.42
CA GLU A 258 17.04 -5.67 14.14
C GLU A 258 17.50 -4.22 13.86
N ASN A 259 17.08 -3.62 12.75
CA ASN A 259 17.61 -2.33 12.28
C ASN A 259 16.71 -1.10 12.57
N ILE A 260 15.62 -1.23 13.34
CA ILE A 260 14.76 -0.11 13.77
C ILE A 260 14.18 0.73 12.60
N PHE A 261 14.01 0.17 11.39
CA PHE A 261 13.47 0.89 10.24
C PHE A 261 12.68 -0.03 9.30
N PHE A 262 11.79 -0.84 9.88
CA PHE A 262 11.08 -1.91 9.17
C PHE A 262 10.27 -1.36 7.99
N LEU A 263 9.48 -0.32 8.23
CA LEU A 263 8.47 0.15 7.27
C LEU A 263 9.07 0.85 6.04
N PRO A 264 9.99 1.84 6.16
CA PRO A 264 10.57 2.51 4.99
C PRO A 264 11.48 1.60 4.15
N GLN A 265 12.21 0.70 4.80
CA GLN A 265 13.09 -0.26 4.13
C GLN A 265 12.26 -1.28 3.34
N THR A 266 11.15 -1.76 3.91
CA THR A 266 10.22 -2.68 3.22
C THR A 266 9.63 -2.04 1.97
N LEU A 267 9.14 -0.80 2.06
CA LEU A 267 8.62 -0.09 0.89
C LEU A 267 9.70 0.11 -0.18
N SER A 268 10.88 0.59 0.22
CA SER A 268 11.98 0.86 -0.72
C SER A 268 12.47 -0.41 -1.41
N PHE A 269 12.58 -1.51 -0.67
CA PHE A 269 12.99 -2.79 -1.21
C PHE A 269 11.91 -3.39 -2.12
N ILE A 270 10.62 -3.27 -1.76
CA ILE A 270 9.51 -3.64 -2.66
C ILE A 270 9.61 -2.85 -3.96
N LEU A 271 9.78 -1.53 -3.91
CA LEU A 271 9.90 -0.70 -5.12
C LEU A 271 11.10 -1.12 -5.97
N PHE A 272 12.25 -1.39 -5.34
CA PHE A 272 13.42 -1.93 -6.01
C PHE A 272 13.11 -3.27 -6.71
N LEU A 273 12.51 -4.23 -6.01
CA LEU A 273 12.14 -5.53 -6.58
C LEU A 273 11.09 -5.41 -7.69
N ILE A 274 10.16 -4.47 -7.58
CA ILE A 274 9.18 -4.15 -8.64
C ILE A 274 9.91 -3.69 -9.90
N ILE A 275 10.86 -2.76 -9.78
CA ILE A 275 11.70 -2.29 -10.90
C ILE A 275 12.52 -3.47 -11.46
N LEU A 276 13.15 -4.25 -10.59
CA LEU A 276 13.93 -5.44 -10.93
C LEU A 276 13.13 -6.46 -11.74
N SER A 277 11.88 -6.69 -11.34
CA SER A 277 11.00 -7.68 -11.99
C SER A 277 10.66 -7.31 -13.43
N SER A 278 10.61 -5.99 -13.71
CA SER A 278 10.28 -5.43 -15.02
C SER A 278 11.49 -5.32 -15.96
N ASN A 279 12.70 -5.24 -15.42
CA ASN A 279 13.93 -5.14 -16.20
C ASN A 279 14.65 -6.50 -16.29
N LYS A 280 15.18 -6.87 -17.46
CA LYS A 280 16.23 -7.89 -17.49
C LYS A 280 17.47 -7.22 -16.92
N LEU A 281 17.85 -7.56 -15.69
CA LEU A 281 19.15 -7.19 -15.15
C LEU A 281 20.24 -7.89 -15.98
N ASN A 282 20.68 -7.25 -17.06
CA ASN A 282 21.99 -7.55 -17.62
C ASN A 282 23.00 -6.76 -16.79
N PHE A 283 23.45 -7.34 -15.69
CA PHE A 283 24.60 -6.83 -14.94
C PHE A 283 25.93 -7.03 -15.69
N LEU A 284 25.89 -7.69 -16.86
CA LEU A 284 27.00 -7.90 -17.76
C LEU A 284 26.65 -7.29 -19.12
N LYS A 285 26.92 -6.00 -19.27
CA LYS A 285 27.19 -5.35 -20.55
C LYS A 285 28.23 -4.27 -20.33
#